data_AF-A0A9E5RVX0-F1
#
_entry.id   AF-A0A9E5RVX0-F1
#
_cell.length_a   1.000
_cell.length_b   1.000
_cell.length_c   1.000
_cell.angle_alpha   90.00
_cell.angle_beta   90.00
_cell.angle_gamma   90.00
#
_symmetry.space_group_name_H-M   'P 1'
#
loop_
_entity.id
_entity.type
_entity.pdbx_description
1 polymer ?
#
loop_
_entity_poly.entity_id
_entity_poly.type
_entity_poly.pdbx_seq_one_letter_code
_entity_poly.pdbx_strand_id
1 'polypeptide(L)'
;MLKRFCSRAFETINIAVGVSSLAAIVIGALTVFGSGGLLCLDKAGVKTIPEKRIQQTLQLGMGFTLLGSVGFVSATVTAACIASISGAVDKDDEEESVTSSQTNSVVFKSSESIPTQDNTNSLYLYQIMRVTGCRHLDNKLIVGRVEDEISRKVVVYDLLDSDSQDSLMELFDLDYDEEKLIGKAFSSQNPNPNHAIREFVGFYRPQLEFKSSCEEFSNFNIEICVGCRNFHGADKIVCGMYPYGWERDENCPDWQSNKHRKRVYFLFERQEVIEQLNQSIKPNQATLIKNDDGTLSLWDDYTNRRFQFSWSGVLLDDSDKLLELGEHPHLLDYIQYFSVRTVIKFDYSFKIDEFAQQLQGIATVKISDYGINVRVNYCPKLNVHIDRKYRFRFDGIPLYPYESIVPQSLKYNYNLVTFVEWLKLNQAKVRE
;
A
#
# COMPACT_ATOMS: atom_id res chain seq x y z
N MET A 1 15.55 48.45 -0.91
CA MET A 1 16.69 47.97 -0.08
C MET A 1 16.28 47.53 1.32
N LEU A 2 15.54 48.34 2.10
CA LEU A 2 15.12 48.00 3.47
C LEU A 2 14.36 46.65 3.58
N LYS A 3 13.44 46.36 2.66
CA LYS A 3 12.67 45.09 2.62
C LYS A 3 13.55 43.85 2.41
N ARG A 4 14.56 43.94 1.53
CA ARG A 4 15.54 42.85 1.28
C ARG A 4 16.49 42.68 2.47
N PHE A 5 16.87 43.77 3.14
CA PHE A 5 17.68 43.73 4.36
C PHE A 5 16.93 43.08 5.53
N CYS A 6 15.67 43.47 5.76
CA CYS A 6 14.83 42.85 6.80
C CYS A 6 14.58 41.36 6.51
N SER A 7 14.29 40.98 5.26
CA SER A 7 14.07 39.57 4.89
C SER A 7 15.28 38.68 5.22
N ARG A 8 16.49 39.12 4.87
CA ARG A 8 17.73 38.37 5.16
C ARG A 8 18.06 38.32 6.65
N ALA A 9 17.79 39.41 7.38
CA ALA A 9 17.96 39.45 8.84
C ALA A 9 16.99 38.48 9.54
N PHE A 10 15.72 38.43 9.11
CA PHE A 10 14.72 37.50 9.65
C PHE A 10 15.03 36.05 9.32
N GLU A 11 15.50 35.74 8.11
CA GLU A 11 15.93 34.40 7.72
C GLU A 11 17.11 33.90 8.57
N THR A 12 18.11 34.76 8.80
CA THR A 12 19.27 34.45 9.65
C THR A 12 18.86 34.19 11.10
N ILE A 13 17.95 35.02 11.65
CA ILE A 13 17.39 34.81 13.00
C ILE A 13 16.61 33.51 13.07
N ASN A 14 15.81 33.19 12.05
CA ASN A 14 14.99 31.99 12.02
C ASN A 14 15.83 30.70 11.98
N ILE A 15 16.91 30.70 11.20
CA ILE A 15 17.89 29.60 11.17
C ILE A 15 18.57 29.45 12.53
N ALA A 16 19.01 30.56 13.14
CA ALA A 16 19.65 30.52 14.45
C ALA A 16 18.73 29.97 15.56
N VAL A 17 17.44 30.35 15.53
CA VAL A 17 16.43 29.81 16.45
C VAL A 17 16.20 28.32 16.20
N GLY A 18 16.04 27.91 14.94
CA GLY A 18 15.85 26.50 14.58
C GLY A 18 17.02 25.60 15.02
N VAL A 19 18.26 26.03 14.79
CA VAL A 19 19.47 25.31 15.21
C VAL A 19 19.58 25.23 16.73
N SER A 20 19.31 26.34 17.43
CA SER A 20 19.35 26.38 18.91
C SER A 20 18.27 25.48 19.52
N SER A 21 17.09 25.43 18.91
CA SER A 21 15.98 24.55 19.31
C SER A 21 16.31 23.07 19.09
N LEU A 22 16.92 22.71 17.96
CA LEU A 22 17.40 21.34 17.70
C LEU A 22 18.47 20.92 18.71
N ALA A 23 19.43 21.79 19.00
CA ALA A 23 20.46 21.53 20.02
C ALA A 23 19.83 21.31 21.40
N ALA A 24 18.83 22.11 21.79
CA ALA A 24 18.10 21.95 23.04
C ALA A 24 17.34 20.60 23.10
N ILE A 25 16.72 20.17 22.00
CA ILE A 25 16.06 18.86 21.91
C ILE A 25 17.08 17.73 22.10
N VAL A 26 18.23 17.78 21.42
CA VAL A 26 19.26 16.73 21.51
C VAL A 26 19.82 16.64 22.92
N ILE A 27 20.16 17.77 23.55
CA ILE A 27 20.66 17.81 24.94
C ILE A 27 19.58 17.32 25.91
N GLY A 28 18.33 17.72 25.71
CA GLY A 28 17.19 17.26 26.51
C GLY A 28 16.96 15.76 26.38
N ALA A 29 17.05 15.19 25.17
CA ALA A 29 16.87 13.76 24.95
C ALA A 29 17.99 12.95 25.61
N LEU A 30 19.25 13.34 25.42
CA LEU A 30 20.41 12.66 26.05
C LEU A 30 20.31 12.68 27.58
N THR A 31 19.87 13.79 28.17
CA THR A 31 19.69 13.91 29.62
C THR A 31 18.51 13.09 30.14
N VAL A 32 17.40 13.01 29.40
CA VAL A 32 16.24 12.17 29.75
C VAL A 32 16.60 10.69 29.71
N PHE A 33 17.20 10.22 28.61
CA PHE A 33 17.57 8.80 28.48
C PHE A 33 18.68 8.40 29.45
N GLY A 34 19.69 9.27 29.65
CA GLY A 34 20.74 9.03 30.63
C GLY A 34 20.21 8.95 32.07
N SER A 35 19.33 9.88 32.45
CA SER A 35 18.73 9.91 33.80
C SER A 35 17.74 8.77 34.01
N GLY A 36 16.95 8.41 32.99
CA GLY A 36 16.05 7.26 33.03
C GLY A 36 16.80 5.93 33.20
N GLY A 37 17.91 5.77 32.48
CA GLY A 37 18.81 4.62 32.64
C GLY A 37 19.42 4.53 34.05
N LEU A 38 19.88 5.66 34.60
CA LEU A 38 20.39 5.73 35.98
C LEU A 38 19.32 5.36 37.02
N LEU A 39 18.07 5.78 36.81
CA LEU A 39 16.95 5.44 37.70
C LEU A 39 16.62 3.93 37.68
N CYS A 40 16.72 3.30 36.50
CA CYS A 40 16.56 1.85 36.35
C CYS A 40 17.67 1.07 37.05
N LEU A 41 18.92 1.56 36.96
CA LEU A 41 20.08 0.95 37.64
C LEU A 41 19.99 1.09 39.16
N ASP A 42 19.56 2.24 39.67
CA ASP A 42 19.35 2.48 41.10
C ASP A 42 18.27 1.53 41.67
N LYS A 43 17.15 1.38 40.96
CA LYS A 43 16.09 0.42 41.30
C LYS A 43 16.54 -1.05 41.24
N ALA A 44 17.56 -1.35 40.45
CA ALA A 44 18.19 -2.66 40.38
C ALA A 44 19.25 -2.90 41.47
N GLY A 45 19.41 -1.97 42.43
CA GLY A 45 20.33 -2.10 43.55
C GLY A 45 21.78 -1.73 43.22
N VAL A 46 22.04 -1.14 42.04
CA VAL A 46 23.35 -0.62 41.68
C VAL A 46 23.52 0.74 42.35
N LYS A 47 24.62 0.93 43.09
CA LYS A 47 24.87 2.18 43.81
C LYS A 47 25.13 3.33 42.81
N THR A 48 24.15 4.21 42.63
CA THR A 48 24.26 5.38 41.74
C THR A 48 24.26 6.70 42.52
N ILE A 49 24.15 7.82 41.80
CA ILE A 49 24.01 9.18 42.37
C ILE A 49 22.65 9.28 43.09
N PRO A 50 22.51 10.09 44.16
CA PRO A 50 21.24 10.17 44.90
C PRO A 50 20.02 10.40 44.00
N GLU A 51 18.95 9.62 44.21
CA GLU A 51 17.71 9.62 43.41
C GLU A 51 17.13 11.05 43.21
N LYS A 52 17.20 11.89 44.26
CA LYS A 52 16.76 13.29 44.20
C LYS A 52 17.48 14.12 43.11
N ARG A 53 18.76 13.86 42.86
CA ARG A 53 19.51 14.50 41.75
C ARG A 53 19.13 13.90 40.40
N ILE A 54 18.85 12.60 40.32
CA ILE A 54 18.41 11.94 39.08
C ILE A 54 17.06 12.53 38.63
N GLN A 55 16.11 12.69 39.55
CA GLN A 55 14.80 13.29 39.27
C GLN A 55 14.90 14.76 38.83
N GLN A 56 15.75 15.57 39.47
CA GLN A 56 15.98 16.96 39.05
C GLN A 56 16.57 17.06 37.64
N THR A 57 17.50 16.16 37.30
CA THR A 57 18.14 16.13 35.98
C THR A 57 17.15 15.66 34.90
N LEU A 58 16.28 14.71 35.24
CA LEU A 58 15.20 14.24 34.38
C LEU A 58 14.18 15.36 34.08
N GLN A 59 13.77 16.13 35.10
CA GLN A 59 12.87 17.27 34.92
C GLN A 59 13.49 18.38 34.07
N LEU A 60 14.78 18.68 34.25
CA LEU A 60 15.51 19.61 33.40
C LEU A 60 15.56 19.12 31.95
N GLY A 61 15.87 17.84 31.73
CA GLY A 61 15.90 17.25 30.39
C GLY A 61 14.54 17.33 29.67
N MET A 62 13.45 17.03 30.37
CA MET A 62 12.09 17.20 29.86
C MET A 62 11.75 18.67 29.57
N GLY A 63 12.25 19.60 30.39
CA GLY A 63 12.11 21.05 30.15
C GLY A 63 12.79 21.50 28.86
N PHE A 64 14.02 21.02 28.60
CA PHE A 64 14.78 21.34 27.39
C PHE A 64 14.14 20.77 26.12
N THR A 65 13.59 19.55 26.16
CA THR A 65 12.88 18.98 25.00
C THR A 65 11.59 19.73 24.69
N LEU A 66 10.81 20.09 25.72
CA LEU A 66 9.59 20.90 25.55
C LEU A 66 9.90 22.30 25.00
N LEU A 67 10.88 23.01 25.57
CA LEU A 67 11.25 24.34 25.09
C LEU A 67 11.82 24.29 23.67
N GLY A 68 12.66 23.29 23.37
CA GLY A 68 13.23 23.09 22.05
C GLY A 68 12.18 22.76 20.98
N SER A 69 11.19 21.92 21.30
CA SER A 69 10.10 21.60 20.37
C SER A 69 9.20 22.79 20.05
N VAL A 70 8.86 23.62 21.04
CA VAL A 70 8.09 24.86 20.82
C VAL A 70 8.88 25.83 19.93
N GLY A 71 10.18 26.01 20.18
CA GLY A 71 11.02 26.88 19.35
C GLY A 71 11.20 26.36 17.92
N PHE A 72 11.29 25.04 17.73
CA PHE A 72 11.38 24.43 16.40
C PHE A 72 10.10 24.63 15.59
N VAL A 73 8.93 24.43 16.19
CA VAL A 73 7.63 24.67 15.53
C VAL A 73 7.45 26.15 15.18
N SER A 74 7.88 27.06 16.06
CA SER A 74 7.85 28.49 15.76
C SER A 74 8.75 28.86 14.57
N ALA A 75 9.94 28.24 14.47
CA ALA A 75 10.86 28.49 13.37
C ALA A 75 10.34 27.97 12.03
N THR A 76 9.67 26.81 12.00
CA THR A 76 9.10 26.24 10.78
C THR A 76 7.89 27.03 10.27
N VAL A 77 7.00 27.46 11.18
CA VAL A 77 5.87 28.34 10.83
C VAL A 77 6.36 29.68 10.30
N THR A 78 7.40 30.26 10.92
CA THR A 78 7.98 31.54 10.48
C THR A 78 8.68 31.39 9.12
N ALA A 79 9.38 30.27 8.87
CA ALA A 79 9.97 29.97 7.56
C ALA A 79 8.91 29.89 6.45
N ALA A 80 7.78 29.22 6.72
CA ALA A 80 6.68 29.11 5.77
C ALA A 80 6.02 30.47 5.46
N CYS A 81 5.88 31.33 6.48
CA CYS A 81 5.39 32.70 6.29
C CYS A 81 6.39 33.59 5.53
N ILE A 82 7.70 33.42 5.73
CA ILE A 82 8.72 34.18 4.97
C ILE A 82 8.69 33.74 3.50
N ALA A 83 8.59 32.44 3.22
CA ALA A 83 8.50 31.88 1.87
C ALA A 83 7.24 32.34 1.10
N SER A 84 6.10 32.47 1.78
CA SER A 84 4.87 32.97 1.17
C SER A 84 4.90 34.48 0.88
N ILE A 85 5.68 35.25 1.64
CA ILE A 85 5.86 36.70 1.43
C ILE A 85 6.94 36.98 0.37
N SER A 86 7.96 36.12 0.23
CA SER A 86 9.01 36.26 -0.78
C SER A 86 8.61 35.73 -2.16
N GLY A 87 7.68 34.77 -2.26
CA GLY A 87 7.19 34.20 -3.52
C GLY A 87 6.34 35.11 -4.41
N ALA A 88 6.19 36.40 -4.08
CA ALA A 88 5.42 37.36 -4.88
C ALA A 88 6.30 38.26 -5.79
N VAL A 89 7.63 38.07 -5.82
CA VAL A 89 8.52 38.89 -6.65
C VAL A 89 9.61 37.98 -7.23
N ASP A 90 9.73 38.03 -8.56
CA ASP A 90 10.71 37.38 -9.44
C ASP A 90 10.33 35.96 -9.91
N LYS A 91 9.48 35.93 -10.96
CA LYS A 91 9.53 34.90 -12.01
C LYS A 91 10.58 35.35 -13.02
N ASP A 92 11.63 34.56 -13.19
CA ASP A 92 12.26 34.16 -14.45
C ASP A 92 13.68 33.62 -14.18
N ASP A 93 14.06 32.65 -15.00
CA ASP A 93 15.37 32.03 -15.21
C ASP A 93 15.74 30.75 -14.43
N GLU A 94 16.45 29.90 -15.18
CA GLU A 94 16.54 28.44 -15.15
C GLU A 94 17.54 27.83 -14.15
N GLU A 95 17.45 26.50 -14.10
CA GLU A 95 18.49 25.49 -13.79
C GLU A 95 18.75 25.03 -12.35
N GLU A 96 18.53 23.72 -12.21
CA GLU A 96 19.18 22.71 -11.36
C GLU A 96 19.79 23.13 -10.02
N SER A 97 19.15 22.67 -8.93
CA SER A 97 19.87 21.90 -7.92
C SER A 97 18.93 20.93 -7.20
N VAL A 98 19.15 19.64 -7.45
CA VAL A 98 18.64 18.54 -6.63
C VAL A 98 19.20 18.69 -5.22
N THR A 99 18.32 18.80 -4.21
CA THR A 99 18.26 17.97 -2.99
C THR A 99 17.37 18.65 -1.95
N SER A 100 16.15 18.15 -1.73
CA SER A 100 15.55 17.97 -0.39
C SER A 100 14.15 17.39 -0.54
N SER A 101 13.95 16.16 -0.04
CA SER A 101 12.67 15.53 0.31
C SER A 101 11.40 16.15 -0.28
N GLN A 102 10.92 15.61 -1.41
CA GLN A 102 9.51 15.74 -1.78
C GLN A 102 8.67 15.01 -0.72
N THR A 103 8.31 15.69 0.37
CA THR A 103 7.13 15.29 1.13
C THR A 103 5.94 15.61 0.25
N ASN A 104 5.46 14.63 -0.50
CA ASN A 104 4.18 14.69 -1.19
C ASN A 104 3.11 14.99 -0.13
N SER A 105 2.80 16.26 0.08
CA SER A 105 1.84 16.68 1.09
C SER A 105 0.48 16.10 0.70
N VAL A 106 -0.15 15.30 1.55
CA VAL A 106 -1.52 14.82 1.28
C VAL A 106 -2.49 15.92 1.65
N VAL A 107 -3.36 16.31 0.73
CA VAL A 107 -4.37 17.36 0.94
C VAL A 107 -5.76 16.74 0.86
N PHE A 108 -6.58 16.97 1.88
CA PHE A 108 -7.96 16.51 1.92
C PHE A 108 -8.89 17.60 1.41
N LYS A 109 -9.67 17.31 0.38
CA LYS A 109 -10.70 18.21 -0.18
C LYS A 109 -12.07 17.56 0.02
N SER A 110 -12.96 18.26 0.74
CA SER A 110 -14.34 17.82 0.87
C SER A 110 -15.08 17.91 -0.48
N SER A 111 -15.98 16.96 -0.70
CA SER A 111 -16.89 16.85 -1.85
C SER A 111 -17.69 18.12 -2.13
N GLU A 112 -17.95 18.96 -1.12
CA GLU A 112 -18.66 20.25 -1.24
C GLU A 112 -17.97 21.21 -2.21
N SER A 113 -16.67 21.06 -2.42
CA SER A 113 -15.87 21.87 -3.33
C SER A 113 -15.90 21.41 -4.79
N ILE A 114 -16.58 20.28 -5.08
CA ILE A 114 -16.58 19.66 -6.41
C ILE A 114 -17.88 20.01 -7.15
N PRO A 115 -17.79 20.55 -8.39
CA PRO A 115 -18.96 20.76 -9.21
C PRO A 115 -19.73 19.45 -9.44
N THR A 116 -21.05 19.48 -9.27
CA THR A 116 -21.96 18.35 -9.51
C THR A 116 -22.04 17.93 -10.98
N GLN A 117 -21.50 18.73 -11.90
CA GLN A 117 -21.39 18.40 -13.31
C GLN A 117 -19.97 18.68 -13.78
N ASP A 118 -19.17 17.62 -13.85
CA ASP A 118 -18.03 17.58 -14.75
C ASP A 118 -18.37 16.59 -15.85
N ASN A 119 -18.48 17.08 -17.09
CA ASN A 119 -18.89 16.31 -18.25
C ASN A 119 -17.72 15.49 -18.80
N THR A 120 -17.00 14.81 -17.90
CA THR A 120 -15.85 13.98 -18.21
C THR A 120 -16.30 12.54 -18.30
N ASN A 121 -15.95 11.83 -19.38
CA ASN A 121 -16.07 10.37 -19.49
C ASN A 121 -15.10 9.62 -18.55
N SER A 122 -14.53 10.31 -17.56
CA SER A 122 -13.58 9.78 -16.60
C SER A 122 -14.26 8.75 -15.69
N LEU A 123 -13.51 7.70 -15.38
CA LEU A 123 -13.93 6.70 -14.40
C LEU A 123 -13.05 6.84 -13.16
N TYR A 124 -13.69 6.99 -12.01
CA TYR A 124 -13.03 7.20 -10.73
C TYR A 124 -13.06 5.93 -9.89
N LEU A 125 -11.95 5.64 -9.21
CA LEU A 125 -11.86 4.61 -8.18
C LEU A 125 -12.12 5.26 -6.81
N TYR A 126 -13.17 4.83 -6.14
CA TYR A 126 -13.49 5.22 -4.78
C TYR A 126 -13.11 4.11 -3.81
N GLN A 127 -12.57 4.50 -2.67
CA GLN A 127 -12.18 3.62 -1.58
C GLN A 127 -12.80 4.10 -0.28
N ILE A 128 -13.15 3.15 0.58
CA ILE A 128 -13.60 3.43 1.94
C ILE A 128 -12.37 3.47 2.84
N MET A 129 -12.20 4.56 3.57
CA MET A 129 -10.99 4.82 4.35
C MET A 129 -11.34 5.33 5.74
N ARG A 130 -10.50 4.98 6.72
CA ARG A 130 -10.43 5.67 8.01
C ARG A 130 -9.12 6.44 8.08
N VAL A 131 -9.18 7.75 8.26
CA VAL A 131 -8.00 8.60 8.32
C VAL A 131 -7.67 8.93 9.76
N THR A 132 -6.51 8.51 10.24
CA THR A 132 -6.02 8.84 11.58
C THR A 132 -5.06 10.04 11.55
N GLY A 133 -5.05 10.84 12.63
CA GLY A 133 -4.14 11.98 12.76
C GLY A 133 -4.58 13.24 12.02
N CYS A 134 -5.75 13.23 11.38
CA CYS A 134 -6.38 14.39 10.77
C CYS A 134 -7.56 14.86 11.63
N ARG A 135 -7.40 15.97 12.37
CA ARG A 135 -8.36 16.40 13.41
C ARG A 135 -9.84 16.44 13.00
N HIS A 136 -10.14 16.72 11.73
CA HIS A 136 -11.52 16.83 11.25
C HIS A 136 -12.11 15.50 10.73
N LEU A 137 -11.25 14.50 10.47
CA LEU A 137 -11.59 13.16 9.99
C LEU A 137 -11.31 12.05 10.99
N ASP A 138 -10.73 12.38 12.14
CA ASP A 138 -10.29 11.41 13.13
C ASP A 138 -11.45 10.49 13.53
N ASN A 139 -11.22 9.18 13.43
CA ASN A 139 -12.19 8.10 13.64
C ASN A 139 -13.43 8.09 12.74
N LYS A 140 -13.50 8.92 11.69
CA LYS A 140 -14.61 8.91 10.73
C LYS A 140 -14.28 8.04 9.53
N LEU A 141 -15.28 7.29 9.07
CA LEU A 141 -15.23 6.65 7.76
C LEU A 141 -15.54 7.69 6.68
N ILE A 142 -14.71 7.65 5.64
CA ILE A 142 -14.90 8.45 4.44
C ILE A 142 -15.00 7.53 3.23
N VAL A 143 -15.76 7.98 2.24
CA VAL A 143 -15.61 7.52 0.86
C VAL A 143 -14.78 8.55 0.13
N GLY A 144 -13.69 8.13 -0.50
CA GLY A 144 -12.83 9.08 -1.19
C GLY A 144 -12.05 8.46 -2.34
N ARG A 145 -11.51 9.33 -3.17
CA ARG A 145 -10.59 8.96 -4.24
C ARG A 145 -9.29 9.75 -4.09
N VAL A 146 -8.22 9.15 -4.60
CA VAL A 146 -6.90 9.79 -4.63
C VAL A 146 -6.65 10.32 -6.03
N GLU A 147 -6.28 11.60 -6.11
CA GLU A 147 -5.86 12.28 -7.33
C GLU A 147 -4.39 12.68 -7.19
N ASP A 148 -3.59 12.39 -8.21
CA ASP A 148 -2.19 12.83 -8.26
C ASP A 148 -2.11 14.21 -8.92
N GLU A 149 -1.76 15.25 -8.14
CA GLU A 149 -1.37 16.56 -8.64
C GLU A 149 0.18 16.63 -8.73
N ILE A 150 0.72 17.52 -9.58
CA ILE A 150 2.16 17.63 -9.90
C ILE A 150 3.08 17.63 -8.66
N SER A 151 2.63 18.20 -7.54
CA SER A 151 3.41 18.34 -6.31
C SER A 151 2.81 17.67 -5.08
N ARG A 152 1.68 16.97 -5.20
CA ARG A 152 0.94 16.45 -4.04
C ARG A 152 -0.11 15.42 -4.41
N LYS A 153 -0.48 14.58 -3.42
CA LYS A 153 -1.68 13.74 -3.52
C LYS A 153 -2.87 14.46 -2.92
N VAL A 154 -3.99 14.46 -3.62
CA VAL A 154 -5.25 15.02 -3.14
C VAL A 154 -6.24 13.90 -2.88
N VAL A 155 -6.76 13.85 -1.66
CA VAL A 155 -7.85 12.95 -1.30
C VAL A 155 -9.14 13.76 -1.37
N VAL A 156 -9.90 13.51 -2.42
CA VAL A 156 -11.27 14.02 -2.56
C VAL A 156 -12.19 13.08 -1.80
N TYR A 157 -12.95 13.58 -0.83
CA TYR A 157 -13.72 12.72 0.06
C TYR A 157 -15.08 13.29 0.46
N ASP A 158 -15.95 12.39 0.93
CA ASP A 158 -17.11 12.74 1.75
C ASP A 158 -17.20 11.80 2.96
N LEU A 159 -17.88 12.24 4.01
CA LEU A 159 -18.21 11.42 5.16
C LEU A 159 -19.22 10.34 4.75
N LEU A 160 -18.98 9.11 5.21
CA LEU A 160 -19.87 8.01 4.95
C LEU A 160 -21.00 8.00 5.99
N ASP A 161 -22.25 8.20 5.55
CA ASP A 161 -23.43 8.14 6.44
C ASP A 161 -23.76 6.70 6.87
N SER A 162 -24.48 6.54 7.99
CA SER A 162 -24.82 5.23 8.57
C SER A 162 -25.59 4.34 7.60
N ASP A 163 -26.55 4.90 6.86
CA ASP A 163 -27.39 4.13 5.94
C ASP A 163 -26.55 3.54 4.80
N SER A 164 -25.60 4.33 4.28
CA SER A 164 -24.63 3.88 3.29
C SER A 164 -23.64 2.87 3.85
N GLN A 165 -23.21 3.00 5.12
CA GLN A 165 -22.35 2.02 5.78
C GLN A 165 -23.04 0.65 5.87
N ASP A 166 -24.26 0.60 6.42
CA ASP A 166 -25.03 -0.63 6.56
C ASP A 166 -25.27 -1.30 5.21
N SER A 167 -25.66 -0.50 4.20
CA SER A 167 -25.82 -0.98 2.83
C SER A 167 -24.54 -1.59 2.29
N LEU A 168 -23.39 -0.94 2.48
CA LEU A 168 -22.12 -1.45 1.98
C LEU A 168 -21.65 -2.71 2.71
N MET A 169 -21.84 -2.78 4.03
CA MET A 169 -21.50 -3.97 4.81
C MET A 169 -22.30 -5.19 4.36
N GLU A 170 -23.57 -5.00 4.01
CA GLU A 170 -24.42 -6.04 3.43
C GLU A 170 -24.00 -6.40 1.98
N LEU A 171 -23.60 -5.41 1.17
CA LEU A 171 -23.12 -5.65 -0.20
C LEU A 171 -21.80 -6.41 -0.25
N PHE A 172 -20.90 -6.14 0.70
CA PHE A 172 -19.60 -6.80 0.78
C PHE A 172 -19.59 -8.03 1.69
N ASP A 173 -20.75 -8.42 2.23
CA ASP A 173 -20.93 -9.60 3.10
C ASP A 173 -19.98 -9.58 4.32
N LEU A 174 -20.01 -8.48 5.08
CA LEU A 174 -19.00 -8.18 6.12
C LEU A 174 -19.45 -8.46 7.56
N ASP A 175 -20.60 -9.09 7.77
CA ASP A 175 -21.18 -9.35 9.10
C ASP A 175 -21.32 -8.09 9.97
N TYR A 176 -21.58 -6.92 9.34
CA TYR A 176 -21.65 -5.61 10.00
C TYR A 176 -20.37 -5.22 10.76
N ASP A 177 -19.21 -5.72 10.32
CA ASP A 177 -17.90 -5.31 10.83
C ASP A 177 -17.36 -4.08 10.08
N GLU A 178 -17.47 -2.93 10.72
CA GLU A 178 -17.01 -1.62 10.20
C GLU A 178 -15.53 -1.64 9.82
N GLU A 179 -14.68 -2.40 10.51
CA GLU A 179 -13.24 -2.44 10.22
C GLU A 179 -12.96 -3.21 8.92
N LYS A 180 -13.77 -4.22 8.58
CA LYS A 180 -13.65 -4.93 7.30
C LYS A 180 -14.11 -4.10 6.11
N LEU A 181 -14.85 -3.02 6.36
CA LEU A 181 -15.31 -2.10 5.32
C LEU A 181 -14.14 -1.22 4.82
N ILE A 182 -13.15 -0.98 5.66
CA ILE A 182 -11.94 -0.21 5.31
C ILE A 182 -11.18 -0.93 4.19
N GLY A 183 -10.82 -0.17 3.17
CA GLY A 183 -10.10 -0.65 2.00
C GLY A 183 -11.01 -1.11 0.87
N LYS A 184 -12.30 -1.41 1.12
CA LYS A 184 -13.23 -1.77 0.04
C LYS A 184 -13.36 -0.63 -0.98
N ALA A 185 -13.51 -1.00 -2.25
CA ALA A 185 -13.48 -0.08 -3.37
C ALA A 185 -14.59 -0.31 -4.39
N PHE A 186 -14.90 0.73 -5.14
CA PHE A 186 -15.84 0.66 -6.26
C PHE A 186 -15.52 1.75 -7.29
N SER A 187 -15.92 1.53 -8.53
CA SER A 187 -15.86 2.54 -9.59
C SER A 187 -17.17 3.30 -9.78
N SER A 188 -17.06 4.57 -10.17
CA SER A 188 -18.17 5.42 -10.61
C SER A 188 -17.67 6.51 -11.56
N GLN A 189 -18.54 6.97 -12.47
CA GLN A 189 -18.28 8.15 -13.31
C GLN A 189 -18.66 9.46 -12.61
N ASN A 190 -19.38 9.40 -11.48
CA ASN A 190 -19.71 10.59 -10.72
C ASN A 190 -18.44 11.14 -10.06
N PRO A 191 -18.07 12.42 -10.30
CA PRO A 191 -16.89 13.03 -9.71
C PRO A 191 -17.12 13.50 -8.26
N ASN A 192 -18.32 13.39 -7.71
CA ASN A 192 -18.57 13.70 -6.30
C ASN A 192 -18.70 12.39 -5.50
N PRO A 193 -17.90 12.18 -4.43
CA PRO A 193 -17.93 10.95 -3.63
C PRO A 193 -19.32 10.58 -3.07
N ASN A 194 -20.11 11.56 -2.62
CA ASN A 194 -21.46 11.32 -2.08
C ASN A 194 -22.42 10.84 -3.17
N HIS A 195 -22.35 11.46 -4.35
CA HIS A 195 -23.17 11.04 -5.48
C HIS A 195 -22.73 9.66 -5.99
N ALA A 196 -21.42 9.40 -6.01
CA ALA A 196 -20.87 8.11 -6.41
C ALA A 196 -21.33 6.98 -5.48
N ILE A 197 -21.28 7.17 -4.16
CA ILE A 197 -21.75 6.13 -3.22
C ILE A 197 -23.26 5.92 -3.32
N ARG A 198 -24.05 6.98 -3.45
CA ARG A 198 -25.51 6.88 -3.61
C ARG A 198 -25.90 6.19 -4.91
N GLU A 199 -25.18 6.46 -6.00
CA GLU A 199 -25.35 5.76 -7.26
C GLU A 199 -25.00 4.27 -7.11
N PHE A 200 -23.85 3.97 -6.49
CA PHE A 200 -23.40 2.60 -6.26
C PHE A 200 -24.41 1.82 -5.42
N VAL A 201 -24.76 2.30 -4.23
CA VAL A 201 -25.77 1.67 -3.36
C VAL A 201 -27.12 1.60 -4.07
N GLY A 202 -27.54 2.66 -4.75
CA GLY A 202 -28.81 2.70 -5.49
C GLY A 202 -28.90 1.67 -6.62
N PHE A 203 -27.77 1.33 -7.25
CA PHE A 203 -27.69 0.28 -8.26
C PHE A 203 -27.96 -1.11 -7.67
N TYR A 204 -27.46 -1.39 -6.46
CA TYR A 204 -27.65 -2.65 -5.74
C TYR A 204 -28.84 -2.66 -4.76
N ARG A 205 -29.54 -1.53 -4.59
CA ARG A 205 -30.66 -1.39 -3.64
C ARG A 205 -31.74 -2.46 -3.79
N PRO A 206 -32.18 -2.83 -5.01
CA PRO A 206 -33.17 -3.90 -5.13
C PRO A 206 -32.70 -5.22 -4.50
N GLN A 207 -31.41 -5.55 -4.58
CA GLN A 207 -30.84 -6.77 -3.99
C GLN A 207 -30.81 -6.67 -2.46
N LEU A 208 -30.44 -5.50 -1.94
CA LEU A 208 -30.45 -5.23 -0.50
C LEU A 208 -31.85 -5.34 0.10
N GLU A 209 -32.85 -4.72 -0.54
CA GLU A 209 -34.25 -4.80 -0.14
C GLU A 209 -34.73 -6.27 -0.14
N PHE A 210 -34.37 -7.03 -1.18
CA PHE A 210 -34.74 -8.44 -1.26
C PHE A 210 -34.11 -9.29 -0.14
N LYS A 211 -32.79 -9.20 0.08
CA LYS A 211 -32.08 -9.91 1.16
C LYS A 211 -32.69 -9.60 2.53
N SER A 212 -32.99 -8.33 2.81
CA SER A 212 -33.59 -7.91 4.08
C SER A 212 -35.02 -8.41 4.30
N SER A 213 -35.77 -8.67 3.22
CA SER A 213 -37.19 -9.01 3.29
C SER A 213 -37.49 -10.51 3.45
N CYS A 214 -36.53 -11.39 3.18
CA CYS A 214 -36.76 -12.85 3.20
C CYS A 214 -35.51 -13.62 3.68
N GLU A 215 -35.53 -14.10 4.94
CA GLU A 215 -34.47 -14.94 5.51
C GLU A 215 -34.21 -16.22 4.69
N GLU A 216 -35.24 -16.79 4.07
CA GLU A 216 -35.14 -18.02 3.25
C GLU A 216 -34.22 -17.85 2.03
N PHE A 217 -34.03 -16.60 1.54
CA PHE A 217 -33.21 -16.32 0.38
C PHE A 217 -31.81 -15.76 0.70
N SER A 218 -31.45 -15.67 1.99
CA SER A 218 -30.12 -15.22 2.44
C SER A 218 -28.96 -16.02 1.82
N ASN A 219 -29.18 -17.31 1.56
CA ASN A 219 -28.17 -18.22 1.00
C ASN A 219 -28.09 -18.22 -0.54
N PHE A 220 -28.93 -17.46 -1.24
CA PHE A 220 -28.89 -17.42 -2.71
C PHE A 220 -27.89 -16.37 -3.18
N ASN A 221 -27.05 -16.77 -4.13
CA ASN A 221 -26.17 -15.84 -4.82
C ASN A 221 -27.04 -14.92 -5.68
N ILE A 222 -27.45 -13.77 -5.17
CA ILE A 222 -28.28 -12.80 -5.89
C ILE A 222 -27.46 -11.90 -6.82
N GLU A 223 -26.13 -11.97 -6.72
CA GLU A 223 -25.18 -11.15 -7.48
C GLU A 223 -25.24 -11.44 -8.98
N ILE A 224 -25.53 -12.70 -9.34
CA ILE A 224 -25.77 -13.19 -10.71
C ILE A 224 -26.95 -12.49 -11.42
N CYS A 225 -27.85 -11.84 -10.66
CA CYS A 225 -28.99 -11.10 -11.20
C CYS A 225 -28.80 -9.57 -11.17
N VAL A 226 -27.65 -9.07 -10.72
CA VAL A 226 -27.37 -7.64 -10.63
C VAL A 226 -27.53 -6.95 -12.00
N GLY A 227 -28.18 -5.79 -12.00
CA GLY A 227 -28.42 -5.00 -13.22
C GLY A 227 -29.43 -5.59 -14.23
N CYS A 228 -30.04 -6.75 -13.91
CA CYS A 228 -31.06 -7.36 -14.76
C CYS A 228 -32.36 -6.55 -14.72
N ARG A 229 -32.97 -6.28 -15.88
CA ARG A 229 -34.29 -5.61 -15.97
C ARG A 229 -35.44 -6.44 -15.40
N ASN A 230 -35.24 -7.75 -15.25
CA ASN A 230 -36.21 -8.69 -14.69
C ASN A 230 -36.05 -8.88 -13.17
N PHE A 231 -35.14 -8.14 -12.54
CA PHE A 231 -34.93 -8.15 -11.10
C PHE A 231 -35.91 -7.19 -10.42
N HIS A 232 -36.97 -7.73 -9.79
CA HIS A 232 -37.98 -6.96 -9.08
C HIS A 232 -38.07 -7.41 -7.61
N GLY A 233 -37.55 -6.59 -6.70
CA GLY A 233 -37.70 -6.74 -5.26
C GLY A 233 -38.62 -5.64 -4.74
N ALA A 234 -39.86 -6.00 -4.45
CA ALA A 234 -40.72 -5.28 -3.50
C ALA A 234 -41.80 -6.27 -3.06
N ASP A 235 -42.55 -6.85 -4.01
CA ASP A 235 -43.75 -7.64 -3.64
C ASP A 235 -43.96 -8.97 -4.38
N LYS A 236 -43.10 -9.39 -5.33
CA LYS A 236 -43.03 -10.77 -5.89
C LYS A 236 -41.99 -10.92 -7.02
N ILE A 237 -41.15 -11.95 -6.88
CA ILE A 237 -40.37 -12.70 -7.89
C ILE A 237 -39.01 -12.13 -8.35
N VAL A 238 -37.95 -12.84 -7.93
CA VAL A 238 -36.65 -12.97 -8.63
C VAL A 238 -36.93 -13.60 -9.99
N CYS A 239 -36.74 -12.86 -11.10
CA CYS A 239 -36.99 -13.28 -12.48
C CYS A 239 -38.27 -14.12 -12.66
N GLY A 240 -39.33 -13.59 -13.28
CA GLY A 240 -40.62 -14.31 -13.52
C GLY A 240 -40.50 -15.77 -14.02
N MET A 241 -39.37 -16.12 -14.63
CA MET A 241 -39.00 -17.43 -15.16
C MET A 241 -38.38 -18.39 -14.12
N TYR A 242 -37.71 -17.90 -13.07
CA TYR A 242 -36.95 -18.68 -12.07
C TYR A 242 -37.15 -18.15 -10.63
N PRO A 243 -38.34 -18.29 -10.05
CA PRO A 243 -38.69 -17.73 -8.74
C PRO A 243 -37.88 -18.28 -7.55
N TYR A 244 -37.18 -19.40 -7.72
CA TYR A 244 -36.32 -20.04 -6.73
C TYR A 244 -34.84 -20.07 -7.16
N GLY A 245 -34.43 -19.23 -8.12
CA GLY A 245 -33.12 -19.30 -8.76
C GLY A 245 -33.02 -20.40 -9.82
N TRP A 246 -31.86 -20.53 -10.46
CA TRP A 246 -31.57 -21.61 -11.41
C TRP A 246 -30.45 -22.50 -10.87
N GLU A 247 -30.52 -23.79 -11.16
CA GLU A 247 -29.70 -24.84 -10.51
C GLU A 247 -28.24 -24.92 -11.00
N ARG A 248 -27.69 -23.89 -11.67
CA ARG A 248 -26.32 -23.93 -12.21
C ARG A 248 -25.51 -22.73 -11.78
N ASP A 249 -24.22 -22.95 -11.50
CA ASP A 249 -23.18 -21.93 -11.25
C ASP A 249 -22.87 -21.04 -12.48
N GLU A 250 -23.80 -20.94 -13.43
CA GLU A 250 -23.68 -20.18 -14.68
C GLU A 250 -24.53 -18.90 -14.61
N ASN A 251 -24.31 -17.96 -15.53
CA ASN A 251 -25.09 -16.72 -15.64
C ASN A 251 -26.60 -16.98 -15.85
N CYS A 252 -27.47 -16.07 -15.39
CA CYS A 252 -28.93 -16.21 -15.57
C CYS A 252 -29.24 -16.35 -17.07
N PRO A 253 -29.93 -17.41 -17.51
CA PRO A 253 -30.28 -17.57 -18.93
C PRO A 253 -31.24 -16.47 -19.43
N ASP A 254 -32.00 -15.85 -18.51
CA ASP A 254 -32.88 -14.72 -18.78
C ASP A 254 -32.29 -13.36 -18.35
N TRP A 255 -30.98 -13.30 -18.11
CA TRP A 255 -30.31 -12.04 -17.79
C TRP A 255 -30.48 -11.06 -18.96
N GLN A 256 -31.11 -9.93 -18.69
CA GLN A 256 -31.30 -8.90 -19.70
C GLN A 256 -30.88 -7.56 -19.10
N SER A 257 -29.80 -6.99 -19.63
CA SER A 257 -29.28 -5.72 -19.13
C SER A 257 -30.37 -4.66 -19.14
N ASN A 258 -30.61 -4.01 -18.00
CA ASN A 258 -31.37 -2.78 -18.02
C ASN A 258 -30.51 -1.71 -18.73
N LYS A 259 -30.86 -1.36 -19.98
CA LYS A 259 -30.10 -0.40 -20.79
C LYS A 259 -29.96 0.98 -20.11
N HIS A 260 -30.83 1.30 -19.14
CA HIS A 260 -30.81 2.53 -18.36
C HIS A 260 -30.07 2.43 -17.02
N ARG A 261 -29.56 1.24 -16.65
CA ARG A 261 -28.75 1.00 -15.44
C ARG A 261 -27.50 0.21 -15.79
N LYS A 262 -26.66 0.72 -16.69
CA LYS A 262 -25.33 0.15 -16.91
C LYS A 262 -24.35 0.88 -16.02
N ARG A 263 -23.81 0.18 -15.01
CA ARG A 263 -22.65 0.66 -14.27
C ARG A 263 -21.43 0.59 -15.17
N VAL A 264 -20.58 1.62 -15.09
CA VAL A 264 -19.29 1.64 -15.77
C VAL A 264 -18.26 1.05 -14.83
N TYR A 265 -17.45 0.14 -15.35
CA TYR A 265 -16.45 -0.61 -14.60
C TYR A 265 -15.08 -0.30 -15.15
N PHE A 266 -14.06 -0.39 -14.29
CA PHE A 266 -12.72 -0.56 -14.82
C PHE A 266 -12.65 -1.90 -15.55
N LEU A 267 -11.80 -1.98 -16.59
CA LEU A 267 -11.71 -3.18 -17.42
C LEU A 267 -11.52 -4.45 -16.59
N PHE A 268 -10.65 -4.38 -15.57
CA PHE A 268 -10.30 -5.52 -14.73
C PHE A 268 -11.05 -5.57 -13.39
N GLU A 269 -12.02 -4.68 -13.17
CA GLU A 269 -12.98 -4.82 -12.04
C GLU A 269 -14.00 -5.95 -12.32
N ARG A 270 -14.24 -6.23 -13.60
CA ARG A 270 -15.22 -7.24 -14.04
C ARG A 270 -14.69 -8.66 -13.84
N GLN A 271 -15.44 -9.47 -13.10
CA GLN A 271 -15.04 -10.83 -12.76
C GLN A 271 -14.89 -11.72 -14.00
N GLU A 272 -15.81 -11.59 -14.96
CA GLU A 272 -15.77 -12.35 -16.22
C GLU A 272 -14.46 -12.12 -17.00
N VAL A 273 -13.92 -10.89 -16.97
CA VAL A 273 -12.65 -10.56 -17.63
C VAL A 273 -11.48 -11.26 -16.92
N ILE A 274 -11.47 -11.26 -15.60
CA ILE A 274 -10.43 -11.93 -14.79
C ILE A 274 -10.45 -13.44 -15.03
N GLU A 275 -11.63 -14.05 -15.11
CA GLU A 275 -11.78 -15.48 -15.41
C GLU A 275 -11.27 -15.84 -16.79
N GLN A 276 -11.59 -15.03 -17.81
CA GLN A 276 -11.09 -15.20 -19.16
C GLN A 276 -9.56 -15.11 -19.23
N LEU A 277 -8.96 -14.10 -18.59
CA LEU A 277 -7.50 -13.95 -18.56
C LEU A 277 -6.84 -15.15 -17.87
N ASN A 278 -7.42 -15.62 -16.77
CA ASN A 278 -6.93 -16.79 -16.03
C ASN A 278 -6.87 -18.07 -16.86
N GLN A 279 -7.78 -18.27 -17.82
CA GLN A 279 -7.75 -19.45 -18.70
C GLN A 279 -6.43 -19.55 -19.49
N SER A 280 -5.81 -18.41 -19.82
CA SER A 280 -4.57 -18.36 -20.60
C SER A 280 -3.30 -18.56 -19.77
N ILE A 281 -3.33 -18.30 -18.45
CA ILE A 281 -2.13 -18.29 -17.59
C ILE A 281 -2.08 -19.46 -16.59
N LYS A 282 -3.23 -20.03 -16.21
CA LYS A 282 -3.32 -21.17 -15.28
C LYS A 282 -2.46 -22.38 -15.68
N PRO A 283 -2.42 -22.82 -16.96
CA PRO A 283 -1.56 -23.94 -17.37
C PRO A 283 -0.07 -23.70 -17.07
N ASN A 284 0.33 -22.43 -17.03
CA ASN A 284 1.69 -22.03 -16.76
C ASN A 284 1.89 -21.65 -15.28
N GLN A 285 1.09 -22.15 -14.34
CA GLN A 285 1.27 -21.93 -12.89
C GLN A 285 1.24 -20.45 -12.49
N ALA A 286 0.33 -19.68 -13.09
CA ALA A 286 0.06 -18.30 -12.68
C ALA A 286 -1.44 -18.07 -12.53
N THR A 287 -1.81 -17.27 -11.54
CA THR A 287 -3.21 -17.01 -11.18
C THR A 287 -3.42 -15.53 -10.93
N LEU A 288 -4.42 -14.94 -11.60
CA LEU A 288 -4.87 -13.57 -11.39
C LEU A 288 -6.07 -13.56 -10.43
N ILE A 289 -5.99 -12.78 -9.36
CA ILE A 289 -7.02 -12.65 -8.33
C ILE A 289 -7.45 -11.18 -8.29
N LYS A 290 -8.76 -10.94 -8.29
CA LYS A 290 -9.32 -9.61 -8.06
C LYS A 290 -9.48 -9.40 -6.56
N ASN A 291 -8.95 -8.30 -6.05
CA ASN A 291 -9.15 -7.88 -4.67
C ASN A 291 -10.26 -6.83 -4.61
N ASP A 292 -10.96 -6.73 -3.49
CA ASP A 292 -12.04 -5.76 -3.31
C ASP A 292 -11.56 -4.33 -3.04
N ASP A 293 -10.24 -4.11 -3.00
CA ASP A 293 -9.62 -2.83 -2.64
C ASP A 293 -9.23 -1.95 -3.83
N GLY A 294 -9.70 -2.31 -5.02
CA GLY A 294 -9.33 -1.62 -6.26
C GLY A 294 -8.07 -2.18 -6.92
N THR A 295 -7.51 -3.28 -6.38
CA THR A 295 -6.30 -3.91 -6.89
C THR A 295 -6.53 -5.34 -7.40
N LEU A 296 -5.52 -5.86 -8.07
CA LEU A 296 -5.42 -7.21 -8.60
C LEU A 296 -4.09 -7.80 -8.15
N SER A 297 -4.11 -9.08 -7.77
CA SER A 297 -2.92 -9.84 -7.45
C SER A 297 -2.67 -10.90 -8.51
N LEU A 298 -1.58 -10.79 -9.26
CA LEU A 298 -1.09 -11.85 -10.13
C LEU A 298 -0.02 -12.66 -9.38
N TRP A 299 -0.33 -13.92 -9.12
CA TRP A 299 0.52 -14.86 -8.38
C TRP A 299 1.23 -15.76 -9.36
N ASP A 300 2.56 -15.81 -9.26
CA ASP A 300 3.37 -16.80 -9.93
C ASP A 300 3.66 -17.94 -8.96
N ASP A 301 2.87 -19.02 -9.03
CA ASP A 301 2.99 -20.18 -8.15
C ASP A 301 4.31 -20.93 -8.37
N TYR A 302 4.93 -20.76 -9.56
CA TYR A 302 6.21 -21.38 -9.85
C TYR A 302 7.36 -20.67 -9.11
N THR A 303 7.49 -19.34 -9.24
CA THR A 303 8.59 -18.57 -8.62
C THR A 303 8.26 -18.04 -7.23
N ASN A 304 7.01 -18.19 -6.77
CA ASN A 304 6.46 -17.63 -5.54
C ASN A 304 6.50 -16.09 -5.51
N ARG A 305 6.42 -15.47 -6.70
CA ARG A 305 6.41 -14.01 -6.88
C ARG A 305 4.99 -13.47 -7.03
N ARG A 306 4.80 -12.20 -6.68
CA ARG A 306 3.49 -11.54 -6.61
C ARG A 306 3.57 -10.16 -7.25
N PHE A 307 2.70 -9.94 -8.22
CA PHE A 307 2.62 -8.70 -8.96
C PHE A 307 1.26 -8.04 -8.67
N GLN A 308 1.28 -6.77 -8.31
CA GLN A 308 0.08 -6.03 -7.93
C GLN A 308 -0.24 -4.96 -8.95
N PHE A 309 -1.51 -4.89 -9.36
CA PHE A 309 -2.01 -3.93 -10.33
C PHE A 309 -3.24 -3.23 -9.78
N SER A 310 -3.52 -2.00 -10.21
CA SER A 310 -4.85 -1.41 -10.05
C SER A 310 -5.86 -2.08 -10.99
N TRP A 311 -7.16 -1.89 -10.77
CA TRP A 311 -8.19 -2.33 -11.71
C TRP A 311 -8.10 -1.69 -13.11
N SER A 312 -7.31 -0.62 -13.27
CA SER A 312 -6.97 -0.05 -14.59
C SER A 312 -5.84 -0.82 -15.31
N GLY A 313 -5.18 -1.74 -14.62
CA GLY A 313 -4.07 -2.54 -15.14
C GLY A 313 -2.70 -1.88 -15.01
N VAL A 314 -2.60 -0.78 -14.27
CA VAL A 314 -1.32 -0.14 -13.94
C VAL A 314 -0.65 -0.92 -12.80
N LEU A 315 0.62 -1.28 -12.99
CA LEU A 315 1.45 -1.93 -11.98
C LEU A 315 1.71 -0.98 -10.79
N LEU A 316 1.57 -1.46 -9.56
CA LEU A 316 1.82 -0.67 -8.35
C LEU A 316 3.31 -0.54 -8.05
N ASP A 317 3.72 0.56 -7.42
CA ASP A 317 5.14 0.89 -7.18
C ASP A 317 5.86 -0.11 -6.27
N ASP A 318 5.15 -0.67 -5.29
CA ASP A 318 5.66 -1.64 -4.33
C ASP A 318 5.65 -3.08 -4.85
N SER A 319 5.02 -3.32 -6.01
CA SER A 319 4.96 -4.61 -6.69
C SER A 319 6.33 -5.16 -7.09
N ASP A 320 6.39 -6.49 -7.26
CA ASP A 320 7.45 -7.11 -8.05
C ASP A 320 7.43 -6.63 -9.51
N LYS A 321 8.58 -6.75 -10.17
CA LYS A 321 8.78 -6.39 -11.58
C LYS A 321 9.41 -7.52 -12.38
N LEU A 322 8.94 -7.74 -13.61
CA LEU A 322 9.63 -8.54 -14.61
C LEU A 322 10.48 -7.57 -15.44
N LEU A 323 11.80 -7.63 -15.27
CA LEU A 323 12.73 -6.68 -15.89
C LEU A 323 12.70 -6.77 -17.43
N GLU A 324 12.36 -7.94 -17.95
CA GLU A 324 12.17 -8.21 -19.38
C GLU A 324 10.99 -7.48 -20.01
N LEU A 325 10.03 -6.98 -19.22
CA LEU A 325 8.86 -6.23 -19.72
C LEU A 325 9.09 -4.71 -19.75
N GLY A 326 10.27 -4.23 -19.35
CA GLY A 326 10.62 -2.80 -19.38
C GLY A 326 10.14 -2.01 -18.16
N GLU A 327 10.09 -0.68 -18.30
CA GLU A 327 9.91 0.24 -17.16
C GLU A 327 8.44 0.46 -16.75
N HIS A 328 7.52 0.40 -17.71
CA HIS A 328 6.09 0.68 -17.51
C HIS A 328 5.15 -0.41 -18.03
N PRO A 329 5.35 -1.69 -17.66
CA PRO A 329 4.47 -2.75 -18.11
C PRO A 329 3.09 -2.66 -17.44
N HIS A 330 2.06 -2.95 -18.23
CA HIS A 330 0.68 -3.08 -17.78
C HIS A 330 0.31 -4.56 -17.56
N LEU A 331 -0.83 -4.80 -16.92
CA LEU A 331 -1.33 -6.15 -16.64
C LEU A 331 -1.34 -7.05 -17.88
N LEU A 332 -1.75 -6.53 -19.05
CA LEU A 332 -1.82 -7.34 -20.27
C LEU A 332 -0.44 -7.82 -20.75
N ASP A 333 0.63 -7.06 -20.51
CA ASP A 333 2.00 -7.49 -20.83
C ASP A 333 2.40 -8.70 -19.97
N TYR A 334 2.02 -8.68 -18.69
CA TYR A 334 2.22 -9.80 -17.79
C TYR A 334 1.37 -11.01 -18.20
N ILE A 335 0.09 -10.81 -18.53
CA ILE A 335 -0.75 -11.92 -19.02
C ILE A 335 -0.14 -12.54 -20.27
N GLN A 336 0.33 -11.73 -21.22
CA GLN A 336 1.02 -12.22 -22.41
C GLN A 336 2.26 -13.03 -22.04
N TYR A 337 3.12 -12.48 -21.17
CA TYR A 337 4.30 -13.19 -20.67
C TYR A 337 3.96 -14.56 -20.08
N PHE A 338 3.02 -14.60 -19.13
CA PHE A 338 2.63 -15.85 -18.46
C PHE A 338 1.86 -16.81 -19.38
N SER A 339 1.21 -16.33 -20.44
CA SER A 339 0.49 -17.20 -21.39
C SER A 339 1.43 -18.03 -22.26
N VAL A 340 2.64 -17.54 -22.53
CA VAL A 340 3.63 -18.21 -23.39
C VAL A 340 4.87 -18.69 -22.64
N ARG A 341 5.02 -18.35 -21.35
CA ARG A 341 6.19 -18.78 -20.59
C ARG A 341 6.31 -20.30 -20.58
N THR A 342 7.53 -20.79 -20.66
CA THR A 342 7.83 -22.21 -20.46
C THR A 342 8.42 -22.39 -19.07
N VAL A 343 7.76 -23.16 -18.21
CA VAL A 343 8.29 -23.51 -16.90
C VAL A 343 9.27 -24.68 -17.06
N ILE A 344 10.57 -24.39 -17.03
CA ILE A 344 11.63 -25.39 -17.13
C ILE A 344 12.14 -25.69 -15.73
N LYS A 345 11.91 -26.92 -15.26
CA LYS A 345 12.46 -27.39 -13.98
C LYS A 345 13.83 -27.99 -14.21
N PHE A 346 14.86 -27.34 -13.68
CA PHE A 346 16.23 -27.84 -13.69
C PHE A 346 16.64 -28.27 -12.29
N ASP A 347 17.01 -29.52 -12.06
CA ASP A 347 17.42 -29.99 -10.73
C ASP A 347 18.89 -29.63 -10.45
N TYR A 348 19.11 -28.67 -9.55
CA TYR A 348 20.43 -28.24 -9.12
C TYR A 348 21.07 -29.16 -8.06
N SER A 349 20.38 -30.19 -7.57
CA SER A 349 20.95 -31.13 -6.60
C SER A 349 22.22 -31.81 -7.13
N PHE A 350 22.29 -32.09 -8.43
CA PHE A 350 23.45 -32.66 -9.11
C PHE A 350 24.63 -31.68 -9.28
N LYS A 351 24.41 -30.39 -9.02
CA LYS A 351 25.43 -29.31 -9.14
C LYS A 351 25.91 -28.79 -7.78
N ILE A 352 25.54 -29.43 -6.68
CA ILE A 352 25.89 -28.94 -5.34
C ILE A 352 27.39 -28.91 -5.08
N ASP A 353 28.13 -29.90 -5.57
CA ASP A 353 29.58 -29.95 -5.39
C ASP A 353 30.26 -28.79 -6.14
N GLU A 354 29.75 -28.46 -7.34
CA GLU A 354 30.20 -27.31 -8.12
C GLU A 354 29.95 -26.00 -7.36
N PHE A 355 28.74 -25.80 -6.83
CA PHE A 355 28.42 -24.61 -6.02
C PHE A 355 29.24 -24.53 -4.73
N ALA A 356 29.46 -25.65 -4.05
CA ALA A 356 30.28 -25.71 -2.84
C ALA A 356 31.74 -25.34 -3.13
N GLN A 357 32.29 -25.80 -4.26
CA GLN A 357 33.62 -25.41 -4.71
C GLN A 357 33.69 -23.92 -5.07
N GLN A 358 32.70 -23.39 -5.79
CA GLN A 358 32.65 -21.97 -6.16
C GLN A 358 32.53 -21.03 -4.95
N LEU A 359 31.90 -21.49 -3.88
CA LEU A 359 31.66 -20.70 -2.66
C LEU A 359 32.63 -21.06 -1.52
N GLN A 360 33.72 -21.77 -1.81
CA GLN A 360 34.69 -22.17 -0.80
C GLN A 360 35.22 -20.95 -0.03
N GLY A 361 35.08 -21.00 1.29
CA GLY A 361 35.45 -19.90 2.19
C GLY A 361 34.57 -18.66 2.08
N ILE A 362 33.41 -18.71 1.42
CA ILE A 362 32.40 -17.63 1.37
C ILE A 362 31.11 -18.10 2.03
N ALA A 363 30.64 -19.28 1.65
CA ALA A 363 29.38 -19.85 2.11
C ALA A 363 29.48 -21.37 2.20
N THR A 364 28.59 -21.98 2.98
CA THR A 364 28.42 -23.44 2.99
C THR A 364 27.13 -23.81 2.28
N VAL A 365 27.21 -24.65 1.26
CA VAL A 365 26.05 -25.17 0.52
C VAL A 365 25.75 -26.59 1.00
N LYS A 366 24.49 -26.90 1.32
CA LYS A 366 24.05 -28.23 1.76
C LYS A 366 22.69 -28.57 1.20
N ILE A 367 22.50 -29.83 0.83
CA ILE A 367 21.18 -30.41 0.58
C ILE A 367 20.48 -30.70 1.91
N SER A 368 19.17 -30.54 1.92
CA SER A 368 18.25 -30.97 2.98
C SER A 368 17.00 -31.58 2.36
N ASP A 369 16.16 -32.18 3.20
CA ASP A 369 14.91 -32.82 2.79
C ASP A 369 13.98 -31.89 1.97
N TYR A 370 14.08 -30.58 2.18
CA TYR A 370 13.22 -29.57 1.56
C TYR A 370 13.92 -28.75 0.45
N GLY A 371 15.15 -29.11 0.07
CA GLY A 371 15.90 -28.44 -1.00
C GLY A 371 17.32 -28.04 -0.60
N ILE A 372 17.83 -26.99 -1.24
CA ILE A 372 19.20 -26.51 -1.17
C ILE A 372 19.30 -25.36 -0.16
N ASN A 373 20.24 -25.45 0.77
CA ASN A 373 20.51 -24.44 1.76
C ASN A 373 21.88 -23.82 1.52
N VAL A 374 21.93 -22.49 1.48
CA VAL A 374 23.19 -21.72 1.47
C VAL A 374 23.31 -21.00 2.81
N ARG A 375 24.35 -21.32 3.57
CA ARG A 375 24.66 -20.68 4.85
C ARG A 375 25.81 -19.71 4.70
N VAL A 376 25.64 -18.50 5.23
CA VAL A 376 26.66 -17.44 5.27
C VAL A 376 26.69 -16.83 6.66
N ASN A 377 27.87 -16.39 7.09
CA ASN A 377 28.05 -15.71 8.38
C ASN A 377 27.91 -14.18 8.24
N TYR A 378 27.01 -13.72 7.36
CA TYR A 378 26.84 -12.31 7.07
C TYR A 378 25.40 -12.00 6.64
N CYS A 379 24.86 -10.88 7.13
CA CYS A 379 23.55 -10.38 6.77
C CYS A 379 23.69 -9.12 5.89
N PRO A 380 23.42 -9.20 4.57
CA PRO A 380 23.60 -8.08 3.64
C PRO A 380 22.78 -6.84 3.97
N LYS A 381 21.55 -7.03 4.46
CA LYS A 381 20.65 -5.91 4.78
C LYS A 381 21.09 -5.15 6.03
N LEU A 382 21.60 -5.86 7.02
CA LEU A 382 22.00 -5.28 8.30
C LEU A 382 23.49 -4.92 8.35
N ASN A 383 24.27 -5.39 7.37
CA ASN A 383 25.73 -5.22 7.33
C ASN A 383 26.41 -5.72 8.62
N VAL A 384 26.03 -6.91 9.10
CA VAL A 384 26.53 -7.54 10.34
C VAL A 384 26.77 -9.05 10.17
N HIS A 385 27.68 -9.61 10.97
CA HIS A 385 28.02 -11.03 10.96
C HIS A 385 27.09 -11.84 11.85
N ILE A 386 26.17 -12.56 11.21
CA ILE A 386 25.19 -13.45 11.85
C ILE A 386 25.04 -14.66 10.93
N ASP A 387 24.97 -15.87 11.48
CA ASP A 387 24.66 -17.08 10.70
C ASP A 387 23.28 -16.94 10.06
N ARG A 388 23.24 -16.97 8.73
CA ARG A 388 22.03 -16.84 7.93
C ARG A 388 21.91 -18.01 6.98
N LYS A 389 20.70 -18.55 6.90
CA LYS A 389 20.34 -19.69 6.06
C LYS A 389 19.36 -19.26 4.98
N TYR A 390 19.83 -19.22 3.74
CA TYR A 390 19.02 -18.99 2.55
C TYR A 390 18.57 -20.35 2.00
N ARG A 391 17.28 -20.47 1.66
CA ARG A 391 16.67 -21.75 1.29
C ARG A 391 16.05 -21.69 -0.08
N PHE A 392 16.40 -22.66 -0.91
CA PHE A 392 15.95 -22.82 -2.26
C PHE A 392 15.38 -24.22 -2.44
N ARG A 393 14.38 -24.37 -3.30
CA ARG A 393 13.97 -25.67 -3.82
C ARG A 393 15.11 -26.28 -4.64
N PHE A 394 14.98 -27.55 -4.99
CA PHE A 394 15.94 -28.22 -5.89
C PHE A 394 16.04 -27.56 -7.26
N ASP A 395 14.98 -26.88 -7.71
CA ASP A 395 15.00 -26.11 -8.96
C ASP A 395 15.56 -24.69 -8.83
N GLY A 396 16.14 -24.35 -7.67
CA GLY A 396 16.81 -23.07 -7.44
C GLY A 396 15.87 -21.91 -7.15
N ILE A 397 14.55 -22.13 -7.13
CA ILE A 397 13.57 -21.12 -6.73
C ILE A 397 13.60 -20.93 -5.20
N PRO A 398 13.59 -19.69 -4.68
CA PRO A 398 13.60 -19.43 -3.25
C PRO A 398 12.30 -19.89 -2.57
N LEU A 399 12.42 -20.47 -1.37
CA LEU A 399 11.24 -20.78 -0.56
C LEU A 399 10.61 -19.51 0.03
N TYR A 400 11.43 -18.51 0.34
CA TYR A 400 11.01 -17.27 0.98
C TYR A 400 11.59 -16.04 0.24
N PRO A 401 11.04 -15.65 -0.92
CA PRO A 401 11.59 -14.57 -1.74
C PRO A 401 11.49 -13.17 -1.10
N TYR A 402 10.61 -12.99 -0.11
CA TYR A 402 10.37 -11.69 0.55
C TYR A 402 10.98 -11.59 1.95
N GLU A 403 11.79 -12.56 2.37
CA GLU A 403 12.46 -12.46 3.66
C GLU A 403 13.37 -11.23 3.70
N SER A 404 13.40 -10.56 4.86
CA SER A 404 14.20 -9.36 5.05
C SER A 404 15.71 -9.59 4.84
N ILE A 405 16.18 -10.83 4.82
CA ILE A 405 17.59 -11.16 4.59
C ILE A 405 17.99 -11.16 3.10
N VAL A 406 17.03 -11.17 2.18
CA VAL A 406 17.29 -11.20 0.73
C VAL A 406 18.04 -9.93 0.30
N PRO A 407 19.15 -10.03 -0.47
CA PRO A 407 19.86 -8.85 -0.96
C PRO A 407 18.96 -7.95 -1.81
N GLN A 408 18.91 -6.65 -1.50
CA GLN A 408 18.03 -5.70 -2.20
C GLN A 408 18.29 -5.64 -3.70
N SER A 409 19.55 -5.79 -4.13
CA SER A 409 19.93 -5.82 -5.55
C SER A 409 19.36 -7.01 -6.32
N LEU A 410 18.94 -8.07 -5.61
CA LEU A 410 18.35 -9.27 -6.19
C LEU A 410 16.82 -9.27 -6.11
N LYS A 411 16.16 -8.23 -5.56
CA LYS A 411 14.71 -8.19 -5.29
C LYS A 411 13.87 -8.79 -6.42
N TYR A 412 14.18 -8.44 -7.67
CA TYR A 412 13.39 -8.85 -8.85
C TYR A 412 13.94 -10.06 -9.62
N ASN A 413 15.08 -10.61 -9.21
CA ASN A 413 15.71 -11.76 -9.85
C ASN A 413 16.43 -12.66 -8.82
N TYR A 414 15.77 -12.92 -7.70
CA TYR A 414 16.34 -13.70 -6.61
C TYR A 414 16.11 -15.20 -6.83
N ASN A 415 17.17 -15.91 -7.17
CA ASN A 415 17.20 -17.37 -7.31
C ASN A 415 18.58 -17.90 -6.90
N LEU A 416 18.74 -19.23 -6.81
CA LEU A 416 19.99 -19.86 -6.37
C LEU A 416 21.20 -19.38 -7.20
N VAL A 417 21.08 -19.33 -8.53
CA VAL A 417 22.19 -19.00 -9.42
C VAL A 417 22.61 -17.54 -9.23
N THR A 418 21.66 -16.61 -9.28
CA THR A 418 21.95 -15.18 -9.11
C THR A 418 22.45 -14.88 -7.70
N PHE A 419 21.99 -15.61 -6.69
CA PHE A 419 22.48 -15.48 -5.33
C PHE A 419 23.92 -15.99 -5.18
N VAL A 420 24.28 -17.11 -5.78
CA VAL A 420 25.66 -17.62 -5.81
C VAL A 420 26.59 -16.61 -6.48
N GLU A 421 26.20 -16.04 -7.61
CA GLU A 421 26.98 -15.00 -8.31
C GLU A 421 27.13 -13.74 -7.44
N TRP A 422 26.05 -13.30 -6.82
CA TRP A 422 26.07 -12.16 -5.92
C TRP A 422 27.02 -12.36 -4.74
N LEU A 423 27.05 -13.55 -4.14
CA LEU A 423 27.97 -13.90 -3.05
C LEU A 423 29.44 -13.81 -3.49
N LYS A 424 29.76 -14.27 -4.71
CA LYS A 424 31.11 -14.20 -5.27
C LYS A 424 31.55 -12.74 -5.47
N LEU A 425 30.68 -11.90 -6.01
CA LEU A 425 30.95 -10.47 -6.21
C LEU A 425 31.08 -9.70 -4.89
N ASN A 426 30.41 -10.15 -3.83
CA ASN A 426 30.40 -9.48 -2.52
C ASN A 426 31.25 -10.21 -1.46
N GLN A 427 32.15 -11.10 -1.87
CA GLN A 427 32.92 -11.97 -0.96
C GLN A 427 33.64 -11.21 0.17
N ALA A 428 34.13 -10.00 -0.08
CA ALA A 428 34.83 -9.20 0.92
C ALA A 428 33.93 -8.84 2.10
N LYS A 429 32.65 -8.56 1.85
CA LYS A 429 31.66 -8.24 2.89
C LYS A 429 31.17 -9.49 3.62
N VAL A 430 31.19 -10.64 2.95
CA VAL A 430 30.62 -11.89 3.45
C VAL A 430 31.63 -12.70 4.29
N ARG A 431 32.93 -12.50 4.06
CA ARG A 431 34.04 -13.27 4.68
C ARG A 431 34.56 -12.73 6.01
N GLU A 432 34.45 -11.42 6.25
CA GLU A 432 34.67 -10.86 7.58
C GLU A 432 33.62 -11.41 8.56
#